data_AF-A0A0Q8QQU6-F1
#
_entry.id   AF-A0A0Q8QQU6-F1
#
_cell.length_a   1.000
_cell.length_b   1.000
_cell.length_c   1.000
_cell.angle_alpha   90.00
_cell.angle_beta   90.00
_cell.angle_gamma   90.00
#
_symmetry.space_group_name_H-M   'P 1'
#
loop_
_entity.id
_entity.type
_entity.pdbx_description
1 polymer ?
#
loop_
_entity_poly.entity_id
_entity_poly.type
_entity_poly.pdbx_seq_one_letter_code
_entity_poly.pdbx_strand_id
1 'polypeptide(L)'
;MRQVFVTNIEVEYEDAWDRLSRAGIPVFEPSKPSKEGRVLCIWLAHQYDDAIELLHNPLHIVATAVTDEEFERIQAAAAVRMARTRDHAWEQSVNRHVAWASLLLLSGLVYITLPNWL
;
A
#
# COMPACT_ATOMS: atom_id res chain seq x y z
N MET A 1 -5.29 -22.52 19.65
CA MET A 1 -5.12 -21.09 19.99
C MET A 1 -3.81 -20.94 20.73
N ARG A 2 -2.98 -19.98 20.31
CA ARG A 2 -1.66 -19.73 20.92
C ARG A 2 -1.53 -18.24 21.23
N GLN A 3 -0.94 -17.95 22.38
CA GLN A 3 -0.58 -16.61 22.80
C GLN A 3 0.61 -16.12 21.97
N VAL A 4 0.49 -14.92 21.41
CA VAL A 4 1.54 -14.28 20.60
C VAL A 4 2.08 -13.00 21.23
N PHE A 5 1.30 -12.35 22.09
CA PHE A 5 1.70 -11.09 22.71
C PHE A 5 1.06 -10.92 24.09
N VAL A 6 1.81 -10.33 25.03
CA VAL A 6 1.32 -9.93 26.35
C VAL A 6 1.93 -8.60 26.71
N THR A 7 1.10 -7.67 27.16
CA THR A 7 1.55 -6.40 27.71
C THR A 7 0.59 -5.88 28.77
N ASN A 8 1.11 -5.05 29.66
CA ASN A 8 0.33 -4.24 30.61
C ASN A 8 0.15 -2.79 30.11
N ILE A 9 0.74 -2.46 28.96
CA ILE A 9 0.75 -1.11 28.40
C ILE A 9 -0.25 -1.08 27.24
N GLU A 10 -1.29 -0.27 27.40
CA GLU A 10 -2.39 -0.17 26.42
C GLU A 10 -1.91 0.22 25.01
N VAL A 11 -0.95 1.14 24.93
CA VAL A 11 -0.42 1.61 23.64
C VAL A 11 0.29 0.50 22.87
N GLU A 12 1.05 -0.35 23.56
CA GLU A 12 1.73 -1.49 22.94
C GLU A 12 0.74 -2.56 22.49
N TYR A 13 -0.35 -2.73 23.26
CA TYR A 13 -1.42 -3.65 22.90
C TYR A 13 -2.11 -3.20 21.61
N GLU A 14 -2.49 -1.92 21.52
CA GLU A 14 -3.16 -1.35 20.35
C GLU A 14 -2.25 -1.39 19.10
N ASP A 15 -0.95 -1.10 19.24
CA ASP A 15 0.02 -1.22 18.13
C ASP A 15 0.14 -2.67 17.64
N ALA A 16 0.27 -3.63 18.56
CA ALA A 16 0.34 -5.05 18.24
C ALA A 16 -0.94 -5.54 17.56
N TRP A 17 -2.11 -5.12 18.06
CA TRP A 17 -3.41 -5.43 17.48
C TRP A 17 -3.54 -4.90 16.07
N ASP A 18 -3.21 -3.61 15.85
CA ASP A 18 -3.32 -2.95 14.55
C ASP A 18 -2.36 -3.58 13.53
N ARG A 19 -1.11 -3.88 13.91
CA ARG A 19 -0.14 -4.54 13.03
C ARG A 19 -0.60 -5.92 12.57
N LEU A 20 -1.06 -6.76 13.50
CA LEU A 20 -1.55 -8.10 13.18
C LEU A 20 -2.83 -8.01 12.33
N SER A 21 -3.73 -7.06 12.64
CA SER A 21 -4.96 -6.84 11.88
C SER A 21 -4.68 -6.38 10.44
N ARG A 22 -3.74 -5.44 10.24
CA ARG A 22 -3.33 -4.96 8.91
C ARG A 22 -2.67 -6.04 8.07
N ALA A 23 -1.95 -6.96 8.72
CA ALA A 23 -1.36 -8.13 8.06
C ALA A 23 -2.38 -9.24 7.77
N GLY A 24 -3.66 -9.07 8.13
CA GLY A 24 -4.70 -10.07 7.90
C GLY A 24 -4.58 -11.29 8.80
N ILE A 25 -3.85 -11.19 9.92
CA ILE A 25 -3.72 -12.26 10.90
C ILE A 25 -4.90 -12.13 11.90
N PRO A 26 -5.79 -13.13 12.00
CA PRO A 26 -6.93 -13.10 12.91
C PRO A 26 -6.45 -13.30 14.35
N VAL A 27 -6.56 -12.21 15.12
CA VAL A 27 -6.22 -12.13 16.54
C VAL A 27 -7.44 -11.85 17.39
N PHE A 28 -7.39 -12.27 18.66
CA PHE A 28 -8.43 -12.01 19.63
C PHE A 28 -7.85 -11.94 21.05
N GLU A 29 -8.57 -11.27 21.94
CA GLU A 29 -8.29 -11.27 23.37
C GLU A 29 -9.08 -12.39 24.05
N PRO A 30 -8.42 -13.26 24.85
CA PRO A 30 -9.12 -14.31 25.57
C PRO A 30 -10.06 -13.71 26.63
N SER A 31 -11.27 -14.28 26.76
CA SER A 31 -12.30 -13.78 27.68
C SER A 31 -11.92 -13.87 29.16
N LYS A 32 -10.90 -14.68 29.49
CA LYS A 32 -10.36 -14.78 30.85
C LYS A 32 -9.18 -13.82 30.97
N PRO A 33 -9.24 -12.84 31.90
CA PRO A 33 -8.12 -11.94 32.11
C PRO A 33 -6.90 -12.73 32.60
N SER A 34 -5.74 -12.47 31.99
CA SER A 34 -4.48 -13.02 32.48
C SER A 34 -4.01 -12.23 33.69
N LYS A 35 -3.29 -12.89 34.60
CA LYS A 35 -2.63 -12.23 35.73
C LYS A 35 -1.46 -11.33 35.28
N GLU A 36 -0.95 -11.57 34.08
CA GLU A 36 0.26 -10.94 33.54
C GLU A 36 -0.04 -9.71 32.68
N GLY A 37 -1.32 -9.46 32.34
CA GLY A 37 -1.74 -8.32 31.54
C GLY A 37 -2.75 -8.68 30.45
N ARG A 38 -2.89 -7.79 29.46
CA ARG A 38 -3.70 -8.03 28.27
C ARG A 38 -2.95 -8.97 27.34
N VAL A 39 -3.68 -9.90 26.74
CA VAL A 39 -3.10 -11.00 25.95
C VAL A 39 -3.70 -10.99 24.55
N LEU A 40 -2.86 -11.12 23.53
CA LEU A 40 -3.29 -11.42 22.16
C LEU A 40 -3.04 -12.87 21.85
N CYS A 41 -4.08 -13.55 21.39
CA CYS A 41 -4.02 -14.91 20.89
C CYS A 41 -4.38 -14.94 19.41
N ILE A 42 -3.76 -15.86 18.66
CA ILE A 42 -4.14 -16.15 17.28
C ILE A 42 -5.08 -17.34 17.20
N TRP A 43 -5.96 -17.32 16.19
CA TRP A 43 -6.81 -18.47 15.85
C TRP A 43 -6.10 -19.52 15.01
N LEU A 44 -5.32 -19.09 14.02
CA LEU A 44 -4.76 -19.97 13.01
C LEU A 44 -3.33 -20.38 13.37
N ALA A 45 -3.11 -21.66 13.65
CA ALA A 45 -1.80 -22.16 14.10
C ALA A 45 -0.68 -21.99 13.07
N HIS A 46 -1.01 -22.00 11.77
CA HIS A 46 -0.03 -21.85 10.70
C HIS A 46 0.48 -20.41 10.54
N GLN A 47 -0.24 -19.42 11.07
CA GLN A 47 0.19 -18.01 11.08
C GLN A 47 0.93 -17.64 12.38
N TYR A 48 1.30 -18.63 13.20
CA TYR A 48 1.96 -18.38 14.48
C TYR A 48 3.33 -17.77 14.31
N ASP A 49 4.15 -18.36 13.46
CA ASP A 49 5.53 -17.90 13.28
C ASP A 49 5.54 -16.52 12.61
N ASP A 50 4.70 -16.31 11.59
CA ASP A 50 4.52 -15.00 10.95
C ASP A 50 4.04 -13.92 11.92
N ALA A 51 3.13 -14.25 12.85
CA ALA A 51 2.65 -13.31 13.86
C ALA A 51 3.76 -12.90 14.83
N ILE A 52 4.57 -13.85 15.29
CA ILE A 52 5.71 -13.58 16.18
C ILE A 52 6.76 -12.75 15.45
N GLU A 53 7.10 -13.13 14.22
CA GLU A 53 8.10 -12.42 13.43
C GLU A 53 7.63 -11.00 13.09
N LEU A 54 6.34 -10.81 12.76
CA LEU A 54 5.76 -9.49 12.54
C LEU A 54 5.79 -8.62 13.78
N LEU A 55 5.52 -9.17 14.98
CA LEU A 55 5.58 -8.41 16.22
C LEU A 55 7.01 -7.95 16.55
N HIS A 56 7.99 -8.83 16.34
CA HIS A 56 9.40 -8.52 16.58
C HIS A 56 9.99 -7.60 15.51
N ASN A 57 9.57 -7.74 14.26
CA ASN A 57 10.02 -6.95 13.12
C ASN A 57 8.82 -6.35 12.37
N PRO A 58 8.57 -5.03 12.51
CA PRO A 58 7.45 -4.38 11.83
C PRO A 58 7.54 -4.39 10.30
N LEU A 59 8.70 -4.74 9.73
CA LEU A 59 8.91 -4.86 8.28
C LEU A 59 8.76 -6.28 7.75
N HIS A 60 8.45 -7.26 8.61
CA HIS A 60 8.23 -8.64 8.17
C HIS A 60 7.02 -8.74 7.24
N ILE A 61 7.21 -9.41 6.11
CA ILE A 61 6.15 -9.61 5.12
C ILE A 61 5.46 -10.94 5.42
N VAL A 62 4.21 -10.86 5.87
CA VAL A 62 3.37 -12.04 6.10
C VAL A 62 2.96 -12.59 4.74
N ALA A 63 3.50 -13.76 4.39
CA ALA A 63 3.13 -14.45 3.18
C ALA A 63 1.81 -15.19 3.39
N THR A 64 0.69 -14.54 3.11
CA THR A 64 -0.57 -15.27 2.95
C THR A 64 -0.38 -16.27 1.82
N ALA A 65 -0.54 -17.56 2.09
CA ALA A 65 -0.43 -18.58 1.06
C ALA A 65 -1.54 -18.35 0.01
N VAL A 66 -1.16 -17.74 -1.11
CA VAL A 66 -2.01 -17.52 -2.27
C VAL A 66 -1.76 -18.68 -3.22
N THR A 67 -2.81 -19.30 -3.76
CA THR A 67 -2.64 -20.33 -4.79
C THR A 67 -2.06 -19.72 -6.07
N ASP A 68 -1.37 -20.49 -6.89
CA ASP A 68 -0.78 -19.99 -8.15
C ASP A 68 -1.83 -19.27 -9.02
N GLU A 69 -3.07 -19.77 -9.04
CA GLU A 69 -4.20 -19.18 -9.76
C GLU A 69 -4.59 -17.78 -9.22
N GLU A 70 -4.57 -17.61 -7.91
CA GLU A 70 -4.91 -16.34 -7.28
C GLU A 70 -3.76 -15.33 -7.39
N PHE A 71 -2.50 -15.82 -7.40
CA PHE A 71 -1.33 -15.00 -7.66
C PHE A 71 -1.32 -14.46 -9.10
N GLU A 72 -1.60 -15.31 -10.08
CA GLU A 72 -1.78 -14.91 -11.49
C GLU A 72 -2.89 -13.87 -11.66
N ARG A 73 -4.00 -14.03 -10.92
CA ARG A 73 -5.11 -13.06 -10.93
C ARG A 73 -4.70 -11.70 -10.36
N ILE A 74 -3.95 -11.68 -9.26
CA ILE A 74 -3.44 -10.45 -8.64
C ILE A 74 -2.43 -9.77 -9.56
N GLN A 75 -1.52 -10.54 -10.19
CA GLN A 75 -0.59 -10.01 -11.19
C GLN A 75 -1.32 -9.40 -12.39
N ALA A 76 -2.31 -10.09 -12.94
CA ALA A 76 -3.10 -9.59 -14.06
C ALA A 76 -3.82 -8.28 -13.70
N ALA A 77 -4.42 -8.20 -12.51
CA ALA A 77 -5.08 -6.99 -12.03
C ALA A 77 -4.10 -5.82 -11.82
N ALA A 78 -2.91 -6.09 -11.28
CA ALA A 78 -1.85 -5.10 -11.10
C ALA A 78 -1.31 -4.59 -12.45
N ALA A 79 -1.10 -5.48 -13.42
CA ALA A 79 -0.65 -5.13 -14.76
C ALA A 79 -1.65 -4.22 -15.50
N VAL A 80 -2.95 -4.50 -15.38
CA VAL A 80 -4.02 -3.64 -15.95
C VAL A 80 -4.00 -2.25 -15.30
N ARG A 81 -3.83 -2.17 -13.98
CA ARG A 81 -3.73 -0.89 -13.26
C ARG A 81 -2.50 -0.09 -13.71
N MET A 82 -1.35 -0.75 -13.83
CA MET A 82 -0.11 -0.14 -14.30
C MET A 82 -0.21 0.36 -15.75
N ALA A 83 -0.86 -0.41 -16.63
CA ALA A 83 -1.11 0.01 -18.00
C ALA A 83 -1.95 1.30 -18.06
N ARG A 84 -3.05 1.37 -17.30
CA ARG A 84 -3.90 2.56 -17.23
C ARG A 84 -3.14 3.79 -16.71
N THR A 85 -2.29 3.63 -15.69
CA THR A 85 -1.47 4.75 -15.19
C THR A 85 -0.41 5.21 -16.19
N ARG A 86 0.15 4.28 -16.98
CA ARG A 86 1.13 4.60 -18.02
C ARG A 86 0.50 5.40 -19.15
N ASP A 87 -0.72 5.04 -19.56
CA ASP A 87 -1.42 5.73 -20.64
C ASP A 87 -1.73 7.19 -20.25
N HIS A 88 -2.21 7.44 -19.03
CA HIS A 88 -2.44 8.80 -18.54
C HIS A 88 -1.14 9.64 -18.42
N ALA A 89 -0.04 9.04 -17.97
CA ALA A 89 1.25 9.72 -17.91
C ALA A 89 1.76 10.08 -19.33
N TRP A 90 1.55 9.19 -20.29
CA TRP A 90 1.87 9.41 -21.69
C TRP A 90 1.03 10.55 -22.29
N GLU A 91 -0.29 10.53 -22.12
CA GLU A 91 -1.21 11.57 -22.57
C GLU A 91 -0.84 12.96 -22.02
N GLN A 92 -0.51 13.04 -20.73
CA GLN A 92 -0.08 14.29 -20.10
C GLN A 92 1.22 14.82 -20.69
N SER A 93 2.19 13.94 -20.96
CA SER A 93 3.45 14.33 -21.57
C SER A 93 3.26 14.87 -22.99
N VAL A 94 2.41 14.23 -23.80
CA VAL A 94 2.09 14.66 -25.16
C VAL A 94 1.37 16.01 -25.14
N ASN A 95 0.36 16.17 -24.28
CA ASN A 95 -0.38 17.42 -24.19
C ASN A 95 0.51 18.60 -23.77
N ARG A 96 1.50 18.36 -22.89
CA ARG A 96 2.49 19.38 -22.51
C ARG A 96 3.35 19.81 -23.69
N HIS A 97 3.80 18.88 -24.53
CA HIS A 97 4.58 19.19 -25.72
C HIS A 97 3.77 19.97 -26.75
N VAL A 98 2.50 19.60 -26.97
CA VAL A 98 1.59 20.33 -27.88
C VAL A 98 1.34 21.75 -27.39
N ALA A 99 1.14 21.96 -26.07
CA ALA A 99 0.95 23.27 -25.49
C ALA A 99 2.17 24.20 -25.64
N TRP A 100 3.38 23.66 -25.50
CA TRP A 100 4.60 24.44 -25.75
C TRP A 100 4.77 24.78 -27.24
N ALA A 101 4.47 23.84 -28.13
CA ALA A 101 4.53 24.08 -29.57
C ALA A 101 3.53 25.18 -30.01
N SER A 102 2.29 25.14 -29.51
CA SER A 102 1.28 26.17 -29.83
C SER A 102 1.65 27.55 -29.28
N LEU A 103 2.18 27.61 -28.05
CA LEU A 103 2.69 28.85 -27.46
C LEU A 103 3.81 29.47 -28.32
N LEU A 104 4.78 28.65 -28.75
CA LEU A 104 5.88 29.10 -29.60
C LEU A 104 5.36 29.63 -30.95
N LEU A 105 4.42 28.93 -31.59
CA LEU A 105 3.82 29.37 -32.85
C LEU A 105 3.08 30.71 -32.73
N LEU A 106 2.28 30.88 -31.66
CA LEU A 106 1.58 32.15 -31.41
C LEU A 106 2.57 33.28 -31.13
N SER A 107 3.61 33.03 -30.33
CA SER A 107 4.66 34.03 -30.05
C SER A 107 5.42 34.46 -31.31
N GLY A 108 5.71 33.51 -32.22
CA GLY A 108 6.34 33.79 -33.51
C GLY A 108 5.44 34.60 -34.43
N LEU A 109 4.14 34.28 -34.50
CA LEU A 109 3.15 35.04 -35.27
C LEU A 109 3.05 36.50 -34.78
N VAL A 110 2.98 36.69 -33.46
CA VAL A 110 2.97 38.01 -32.82
C VAL A 110 4.26 38.77 -33.15
N TYR A 111 5.42 38.13 -33.05
CA TYR A 111 6.71 38.74 -33.38
C TYR A 111 6.83 39.15 -34.86
N ILE A 112 6.24 38.41 -35.80
CA ILE A 112 6.27 38.75 -37.24
C ILE A 112 5.32 39.91 -37.56
N THR A 113 4.20 40.02 -36.84
CA THR A 113 3.15 41.03 -37.12
C THR A 113 3.37 42.37 -36.42
N LEU A 114 4.11 42.39 -35.29
CA LEU A 114 4.45 43.61 -34.55
C LEU A 114 5.44 44.59 -35.20
N PRO A 115 6.50 44.20 -35.94
CA PRO A 115 7.47 45.15 -36.51
C PRO A 115 6.90 46.04 -37.63
N ASN A 116 5.64 45.82 -38.02
CA ASN A 116 4.93 46.68 -38.98
C ASN A 116 4.14 47.82 -38.31
N TRP A 117 4.19 47.95 -36.98
CA TRP A 117 3.39 48.88 -36.17
C TRP A 117 4.24 49.85 -35.30
N LEU A 118 5.53 50.02 -35.60
CA LEU A 118 6.42 51.04 -35.06
C LEU A 118 7.15 51.75 -36.20
#